data_AF-A0A563VV38-F1
#
_entry.id   AF-A0A563VV38-F1
#
_cell.length_a   1.000
_cell.length_b   1.000
_cell.length_c   1.000
_cell.angle_alpha   90.00
_cell.angle_beta   90.00
_cell.angle_gamma   90.00
#
_symmetry.space_group_name_H-M   'P 1'
#
loop_
_entity.id
_entity.type
_entity.pdbx_description
1 polymer ?
#
loop_
_entity_poly.entity_id
_entity_poly.type
_entity_poly.pdbx_seq_one_letter_code
_entity_poly.pdbx_strand_id
1 'polypeptide(L)'
;MQIKSIEQELIEGTEMILTRVTLNQVNSSCILSRLIIDTLGKPGIDNDLQLLGSGSQWEVVWTEPKLTIEQTREIISKAISFAGTA
;
A
#
# COMPACT_ATOMS: atom_id res chain seq x y z
N MET A 1 -12.82 -3.59 -2.69
CA MET A 1 -11.56 -3.34 -1.97
C MET A 1 -11.63 -1.96 -1.34
N GLN A 2 -11.30 -1.84 -0.06
CA GLN A 2 -11.33 -0.55 0.66
C GLN A 2 -10.17 -0.44 1.65
N ILE A 3 -9.74 0.79 1.94
CA ILE A 3 -8.76 1.08 2.99
C ILE A 3 -9.46 0.99 4.35
N LYS A 4 -8.97 0.10 5.21
CA LYS A 4 -9.42 -0.07 6.60
C LYS A 4 -8.64 0.84 7.55
N SER A 5 -7.32 0.89 7.41
CA SER A 5 -6.42 1.71 8.25
C SER A 5 -5.14 2.07 7.51
N ILE A 6 -4.51 3.17 7.95
CA ILE A 6 -3.19 3.62 7.52
C ILE A 6 -2.41 3.96 8.79
N GLU A 7 -1.24 3.36 8.94
CA GLU A 7 -0.30 3.59 10.03
C GLU A 7 1.02 4.07 9.41
N GLN A 8 1.66 5.05 10.03
CA GLN A 8 2.95 5.58 9.60
C GLN A 8 3.85 5.72 10.81
N GLU A 9 5.05 5.17 10.70
CA GLU A 9 6.07 5.23 11.75
C GLU A 9 7.34 5.85 11.18
N LEU A 10 7.91 6.84 11.87
CA LEU A 10 9.21 7.39 11.48
C LEU A 10 10.30 6.37 11.80
N ILE A 11 11.14 6.05 10.81
CA ILE A 11 12.28 5.18 11.04
C ILE A 11 13.39 6.03 11.68
N GLU A 12 13.70 5.73 12.95
CA GLU A 12 14.68 6.48 13.73
C GLU A 12 16.01 6.61 13.00
N GLY A 13 16.56 7.84 12.98
CA GLY A 13 17.81 8.15 12.29
C GLY A 13 17.69 8.31 10.78
N THR A 14 16.48 8.31 10.21
CA THR A 14 16.25 8.52 8.77
C THR A 14 15.15 9.55 8.48
N GLU A 15 15.10 10.02 7.23
CA GLU A 15 13.98 10.81 6.70
C GLU A 15 12.85 9.95 6.11
N MET A 16 12.92 8.63 6.30
CA MET A 16 11.94 7.68 5.78
C MET A 16 10.89 7.32 6.82
N ILE A 17 9.71 7.00 6.32
CA ILE A 17 8.62 6.44 7.13
C ILE A 17 8.34 5.02 6.68
N LEU A 18 8.01 4.16 7.65
CA LEU A 18 7.39 2.87 7.41
C LEU A 18 5.88 3.11 7.33
N THR A 19 5.31 2.89 6.16
CA THR A 19 3.88 3.01 5.93
C THR A 19 3.25 1.63 5.89
N ARG A 20 2.20 1.42 6.68
CA ARG A 20 1.36 0.21 6.66
C ARG A 20 -0.07 0.59 6.32
N VAL A 21 -0.60 0.00 5.26
CA VAL A 21 -2.00 0.17 4.85
C VAL A 21 -2.72 -1.16 4.91
N THR A 22 -3.73 -1.26 5.76
CA THR A 22 -4.61 -2.42 5.80
C THR A 22 -5.78 -2.22 4.85
N LEU A 23 -5.96 -3.16 3.93
CA LEU A 23 -7.05 -3.24 2.98
C LEU A 23 -8.00 -4.37 3.38
N ASN A 24 -9.29 -4.15 3.16
CA ASN A 24 -10.31 -5.18 3.28
C ASN A 24 -11.05 -5.36 1.94
N GLN A 25 -11.94 -6.36 1.88
CA GLN A 25 -12.72 -6.70 0.69
C GLN A 25 -11.82 -6.88 -0.56
N VAL A 26 -10.66 -7.52 -0.35
CA VAL A 26 -9.74 -7.89 -1.41
C VAL A 26 -10.25 -9.18 -2.05
N ASN A 27 -10.78 -9.07 -3.26
CA ASN A 27 -11.36 -10.23 -3.96
C ASN A 27 -10.30 -11.08 -4.68
N SER A 28 -9.12 -10.50 -4.94
CA SER A 28 -8.01 -11.17 -5.62
C SER A 28 -6.69 -10.56 -5.17
N SER A 29 -5.83 -11.40 -4.58
CA SER A 29 -4.48 -11.02 -4.20
C SER A 29 -3.62 -10.67 -5.41
N CYS A 30 -3.81 -11.36 -6.54
CA CYS A 30 -3.09 -11.08 -7.78
C CYS A 30 -3.42 -9.68 -8.33
N ILE A 31 -4.71 -9.30 -8.34
CA ILE A 31 -5.12 -7.96 -8.75
C ILE A 31 -4.55 -6.92 -7.79
N LEU A 32 -4.64 -7.15 -6.48
CA LEU A 32 -4.05 -6.25 -5.48
C LEU A 32 -2.55 -6.05 -5.73
N SER A 33 -1.77 -7.13 -5.84
CA SER A 33 -0.33 -7.06 -6.07
C SER A 33 0.02 -6.23 -7.29
N ARG A 34 -0.70 -6.43 -8.40
CA ARG A 34 -0.47 -5.67 -9.64
C ARG A 34 -0.72 -4.18 -9.44
N LEU A 35 -1.87 -3.81 -8.88
CA LEU A 35 -2.22 -2.39 -8.67
C LEU A 35 -1.23 -1.68 -7.75
N ILE A 36 -0.82 -2.37 -6.69
CA ILE A 36 0.14 -1.82 -5.72
C ILE A 36 1.53 -1.68 -6.36
N ILE A 37 2.01 -2.68 -7.09
CA ILE A 37 3.31 -2.60 -7.79
C ILE A 37 3.29 -1.49 -8.85
N ASP A 38 2.20 -1.36 -9.61
CA ASP A 38 2.06 -0.32 -10.63
C ASP A 38 2.03 1.09 -10.00
N THR A 39 1.60 1.20 -8.73
CA THR A 39 1.46 2.49 -8.03
C THR A 39 2.68 2.86 -7.20
N LEU A 40 3.22 1.92 -6.43
CA LEU A 40 4.28 2.13 -5.46
C LEU A 40 5.66 1.72 -5.99
N GLY A 41 5.73 1.02 -7.12
CA GLY A 41 6.98 0.48 -7.66
C GLY A 41 7.22 -0.97 -7.30
N LYS A 42 8.32 -1.51 -7.83
CA LYS A 42 8.69 -2.93 -7.73
C LYS A 42 9.41 -3.22 -6.41
N PRO A 43 8.97 -4.24 -5.65
CA PRO A 43 9.62 -4.63 -4.40
C PRO A 43 11.06 -5.10 -4.67
N GLY A 44 12.01 -4.68 -3.82
CA GLY A 44 13.43 -5.01 -3.91
C GLY A 44 14.20 -4.28 -5.00
N ILE A 45 13.53 -3.43 -5.80
CA ILE A 45 14.17 -2.55 -6.79
C ILE A 45 13.91 -1.10 -6.43
N ASP A 46 12.64 -0.72 -6.28
CA ASP A 46 12.21 0.65 -6.01
C ASP A 46 12.04 0.92 -4.51
N ASN A 47 11.62 -0.08 -3.72
CA ASN A 47 11.41 0.00 -2.27
C ASN A 47 11.32 -1.38 -1.59
N ASP A 48 11.20 -1.38 -0.26
CA ASP A 48 11.01 -2.58 0.58
C ASP A 48 9.53 -2.99 0.70
N LEU A 49 8.77 -2.92 -0.40
CA LEU A 49 7.35 -3.28 -0.42
C LEU A 49 7.10 -4.75 -0.06
N GLN A 50 6.15 -4.98 0.84
CA GLN A 50 5.66 -6.28 1.24
C GLN A 50 4.13 -6.32 1.25
N LEU A 51 3.58 -7.46 0.84
CA LEU A 51 2.15 -7.75 0.85
C LEU A 51 1.90 -8.93 1.79
N LEU A 52 1.22 -8.67 2.91
CA LEU A 52 0.98 -9.64 3.97
C LEU A 52 -0.52 -9.84 4.14
N GLY A 53 -1.02 -11.07 4.10
CA GLY A 53 -2.46 -11.28 4.31
C GLY A 53 -2.97 -12.59 3.77
N SER A 54 -4.27 -12.82 3.97
CA SER A 54 -4.99 -13.96 3.43
C SER A 54 -6.48 -13.66 3.30
N GLY A 55 -7.13 -14.31 2.32
CA GLY A 55 -8.54 -14.09 2.04
C GLY A 55 -8.82 -12.63 1.65
N SER A 56 -9.78 -12.01 2.35
CA SER A 56 -10.27 -10.66 2.03
C SER A 56 -9.54 -9.52 2.72
N GLN A 57 -8.58 -9.79 3.60
CA GLN A 57 -7.81 -8.76 4.32
C GLN A 57 -6.33 -8.88 3.99
N TRP A 58 -5.74 -7.77 3.58
CA TRP A 58 -4.33 -7.67 3.20
C TRP A 58 -3.72 -6.41 3.77
N GLU A 59 -2.45 -6.47 4.07
CA GLU A 59 -1.61 -5.37 4.53
C GLU A 59 -0.55 -5.10 3.48
N VAL A 60 -0.41 -3.83 3.12
CA VAL A 60 0.61 -3.32 2.24
C VAL A 60 1.58 -2.55 3.10
N VAL A 61 2.83 -2.98 3.16
CA VAL A 61 3.88 -2.37 3.99
C VAL A 61 5.01 -1.93 3.09
N TRP A 62 5.45 -0.68 3.19
CA TRP A 62 6.60 -0.20 2.42
C TRP A 62 7.28 0.97 3.13
N THR A 63 8.51 1.25 2.71
CA THR A 63 9.28 2.43 3.12
C THR A 63 9.18 3.50 2.05
N GLU A 64 8.99 4.76 2.46
CA GLU A 64 8.93 5.89 1.55
C GLU A 64 9.49 7.17 2.18
N PRO A 65 9.89 8.16 1.35
CA PRO A 65 10.13 9.51 1.84
C PRO A 65 8.87 10.04 2.56
N LYS A 66 9.03 10.84 3.60
CA LYS A 66 7.92 11.41 4.39
C LYS A 66 6.74 11.92 3.52
N LEU A 67 5.69 11.10 3.42
CA LEU A 67 4.37 11.47 2.90
C LEU A 67 3.39 11.57 4.07
N THR A 68 2.38 12.44 3.95
CA THR A 68 1.30 12.47 4.94
C THR A 68 0.36 11.28 4.77
N ILE A 69 -0.42 10.98 5.81
CA ILE A 69 -1.46 9.94 5.78
C ILE A 69 -2.47 10.21 4.65
N GLU A 70 -2.82 11.48 4.42
CA GLU A 70 -3.76 11.90 3.38
C GLU A 70 -3.20 11.63 1.98
N GLN A 71 -1.93 11.94 1.75
CA GLN A 71 -1.26 11.66 0.47
C GLN A 71 -1.19 10.16 0.20
N THR A 72 -0.81 9.38 1.22
CA THR A 72 -0.81 7.91 1.17
C THR A 72 -2.21 7.39 0.83
N ARG A 73 -3.24 7.92 1.50
CA ARG A 73 -4.63 7.54 1.25
C ARG A 73 -5.03 7.83 -0.18
N GLU A 74 -4.70 8.99 -0.72
CA GLU A 74 -5.02 9.33 -2.11
C GLU A 74 -4.35 8.38 -3.10
N ILE A 75 -3.06 8.09 -2.92
CA ILE A 75 -2.28 7.22 -3.79
C ILE A 75 -2.90 5.82 -3.83
N ILE A 76 -3.11 5.21 -2.66
CA ILE A 76 -3.68 3.86 -2.56
C ILE A 76 -5.13 3.85 -3.03
N SER A 77 -5.91 4.89 -2.71
CA SER A 77 -7.31 4.98 -3.15
C SER A 77 -7.40 5.06 -4.67
N LYS A 78 -6.53 5.82 -5.34
CA LYS A 78 -6.45 5.88 -6.80
C LYS A 78 -6.11 4.52 -7.39
N ALA A 79 -5.12 3.83 -6.82
CA ALA A 79 -4.71 2.48 -7.24
C ALA A 79 -5.88 1.48 -7.22
N ILE A 80 -6.61 1.42 -6.10
CA ILE A 80 -7.65 0.41 -5.91
C ILE A 80 -9.00 0.79 -6.54
N SER A 81 -9.21 2.07 -6.85
CA SER A 81 -10.42 2.55 -7.56
C SER A 81 -10.38 2.22 -9.05
N PHE A 82 -9.19 2.21 -9.66
CA PHE A 82 -9.01 1.91 -11.09
C PHE A 82 -9.42 0.47 -11.44
N ALA A 83 -9.41 -0.44 -10.46
CA ALA A 83 -9.84 -1.83 -10.63
C ALA A 83 -11.37 -2.02 -10.66
N GLY A 84 -12.16 -0.96 -10.40
CA GLY A 84 -13.63 -1.00 -10.49
C GLY A 84 -14.19 -0.58 -11.84
N THR A 85 -13.35 -0.15 -12.79
CA THR A 85 -13.75 0.38 -14.10
C THR A 85 -13.26 -0.43 -15.30
N ALA A 86 -12.62 -1.59 -15.05
CA ALA A 86 -12.11 -2.49 -16.08
C ALA A 86 -12.96 -3.75 -16.22
#